data_AF-A0A7C7QVU0-F1
#
_entry.id   AF-A0A7C7QVU0-F1
#
_cell.length_a   1.000
_cell.length_b   1.000
_cell.length_c   1.000
_cell.angle_alpha   90.00
_cell.angle_beta   90.00
_cell.angle_gamma   90.00
#
_symmetry.space_group_name_H-M   'P 1'
#
loop_
_entity.id
_entity.type
_entity.pdbx_description
1 polymer ?
#
loop_
_entity_poly.entity_id
_entity_poly.type
_entity_poly.pdbx_seq_one_letter_code
_entity_poly.pdbx_strand_id
1 'polypeptide(L)'
;MIERAFVIPFEYLAELSNKKSKEDILKLLEPLKSKVEVLLIKKDGDYTELRTKEDIESFLENLKSSTAVMYFDGASAGNPGRAGIGIVIILPGKKIKISKCIGKATSNEAEYKALIEGLRKAKELGVKNLVVRGDSQLVINQVTGKYRVKNERLKDLYNQVKELEKFFNSIYYEKIPREWNKKADYLSKKATL
;
A
#
# COMPACT_ATOMS: atom_id res chain seq x y z
N MET A 1 6.93 15.90 -38.60
CA MET A 1 8.01 15.64 -37.62
C MET A 1 7.48 14.61 -36.64
N ILE A 2 8.26 13.57 -36.34
CA ILE A 2 7.90 12.58 -35.31
C ILE A 2 8.32 13.21 -33.98
N GLU A 3 7.36 13.50 -33.09
CA GLU A 3 7.66 13.99 -31.74
C GLU A 3 8.60 13.00 -31.04
N ARG A 4 9.66 13.52 -30.40
CA ARG A 4 10.52 12.67 -29.56
C ARG A 4 9.80 12.44 -28.23
N ALA A 5 9.22 11.26 -28.07
CA ALA A 5 8.50 10.86 -26.86
C ALA A 5 9.21 9.74 -26.10
N PHE A 6 9.09 9.74 -24.78
CA PHE A 6 9.45 8.59 -23.93
C PHE A 6 8.22 8.10 -23.17
N VAL A 7 7.90 6.82 -23.28
CA VAL A 7 6.75 6.22 -22.61
C VAL A 7 7.17 5.67 -21.25
N ILE A 8 6.48 6.11 -20.20
CA ILE A 8 6.67 5.64 -18.82
C ILE A 8 5.40 4.89 -18.40
N PRO A 9 5.49 3.63 -17.93
CA PRO A 9 4.36 2.95 -17.31
C PRO A 9 3.89 3.69 -16.06
N PHE A 10 2.58 3.88 -15.89
CA PHE A 10 2.00 4.53 -14.70
C PHE A 10 2.46 3.87 -13.40
N GLU A 11 2.52 2.53 -13.39
CA GLU A 11 2.88 1.73 -12.22
C GLU A 11 4.30 2.06 -11.73
N TYR A 12 5.21 2.39 -12.65
CA TYR A 12 6.57 2.78 -12.30
C TYR A 12 6.59 4.10 -11.51
N LEU A 13 5.84 5.12 -11.95
CA LEU A 13 5.75 6.39 -11.23
C LEU A 13 4.98 6.25 -9.92
N ALA A 14 3.92 5.43 -9.89
CA ALA A 14 3.20 5.13 -8.66
C ALA A 14 4.12 4.48 -7.62
N GLU A 15 4.91 3.49 -8.03
CA GLU A 15 5.90 2.85 -7.17
C GLU A 15 6.95 3.84 -6.65
N LEU A 16 7.49 4.71 -7.53
CA LEU A 16 8.44 5.73 -7.13
C LEU A 16 7.83 6.74 -6.15
N SER A 17 6.60 7.18 -6.38
CA SER A 17 5.87 8.12 -5.50
C SER A 17 5.65 7.60 -4.09
N ASN A 18 5.61 6.28 -3.94
CA ASN A 18 5.49 5.60 -2.64
C ASN A 18 6.82 5.48 -1.90
N LYS A 19 7.96 5.55 -2.61
CA LYS A 19 9.30 5.32 -2.06
C LYS A 19 10.18 6.55 -1.96
N LYS A 20 9.87 7.61 -2.71
CA LYS A 20 10.74 8.77 -2.91
C LYS A 20 9.98 10.08 -2.71
N SER A 21 10.72 11.13 -2.34
CA SER A 21 10.16 12.48 -2.31
C SER A 21 9.81 12.96 -3.73
N LYS A 22 8.98 14.01 -3.85
CA LYS A 22 8.65 14.61 -5.15
C LYS A 22 9.93 15.07 -5.86
N GLU A 23 10.80 15.79 -5.14
CA GLU A 23 12.13 16.21 -5.58
C GLU A 23 13.01 15.07 -6.10
N ASP A 24 13.05 13.92 -5.41
CA ASP A 24 13.89 12.80 -5.84
C ASP A 24 13.38 12.16 -7.13
N ILE A 25 12.06 12.15 -7.35
CA ILE A 25 11.46 11.65 -8.59
C ILE A 25 11.73 12.62 -9.73
N LEU A 26 11.60 13.93 -9.48
CA LEU A 26 11.94 14.96 -10.48
C LEU A 26 13.39 14.83 -10.95
N LYS A 27 14.34 14.66 -10.02
CA LYS A 27 15.76 14.43 -10.34
C LYS A 27 16.00 13.16 -11.18
N LEU A 28 15.18 12.12 -10.99
CA LEU A 28 15.27 10.90 -11.80
C LEU A 28 14.71 11.10 -13.21
N LEU A 29 13.69 11.93 -13.37
CA LEU A 29 13.04 12.18 -14.67
C LEU A 29 13.73 13.27 -15.48
N GLU A 30 14.46 14.18 -14.85
CA GLU A 30 15.15 15.30 -15.50
C GLU A 30 16.08 14.86 -16.65
N PRO A 31 16.94 13.83 -16.52
CA PRO A 31 17.81 13.38 -17.61
C PRO A 31 17.06 12.72 -18.77
N LEU A 32 15.85 12.21 -18.53
CA LEU A 32 14.97 11.69 -19.58
C LEU A 32 14.28 12.87 -20.29
N LYS A 33 13.73 13.81 -19.52
CA LYS A 33 13.00 14.97 -20.05
C LYS A 33 13.88 15.89 -20.89
N SER A 34 15.18 15.99 -20.60
CA SER A 34 16.12 16.77 -21.45
C SER A 34 16.36 16.16 -22.84
N LYS A 35 15.99 14.88 -23.05
CA LYS A 35 16.19 14.17 -24.32
C LYS A 35 14.93 14.05 -25.17
N VAL A 36 13.77 14.38 -24.60
CA VAL A 36 12.46 14.19 -25.24
C VAL A 36 11.56 15.41 -25.07
N GLU A 37 10.72 15.65 -26.07
CA GLU A 37 9.75 16.75 -26.07
C GLU A 37 8.62 16.46 -25.09
N VAL A 38 8.16 15.20 -25.04
CA VAL A 38 7.04 14.76 -24.20
C VAL A 38 7.36 13.46 -23.46
N LEU A 39 6.97 13.40 -22.19
CA LEU A 39 6.85 12.14 -21.46
C LEU A 39 5.41 11.67 -21.55
N LEU A 40 5.21 10.42 -21.97
CA LEU A 40 3.90 9.80 -22.11
C LEU A 40 3.69 8.81 -20.99
N ILE A 41 2.79 9.11 -20.05
CA ILE A 41 2.43 8.18 -18.99
C ILE A 41 1.35 7.24 -19.50
N LYS A 42 1.69 5.97 -19.68
CA LYS A 42 0.76 4.96 -20.16
C LYS A 42 0.00 4.34 -18.99
N LYS A 43 -1.34 4.35 -19.05
CA LYS A 43 -2.22 3.72 -18.06
C LYS A 43 -3.46 3.17 -18.75
N ASP A 44 -3.76 1.89 -18.55
CA ASP A 44 -5.01 1.25 -19.01
C ASP A 44 -5.32 1.45 -20.52
N GLY A 45 -4.30 1.65 -21.36
CA GLY A 45 -4.44 1.91 -22.80
C GLY A 45 -4.42 3.39 -23.18
N ASP A 46 -4.61 4.28 -22.21
CA ASP A 46 -4.55 5.72 -22.37
C ASP A 46 -3.15 6.28 -22.10
N TYR A 47 -2.93 7.50 -22.59
CA TYR A 47 -1.69 8.25 -22.42
C TYR A 47 -1.96 9.62 -21.81
N THR A 48 -1.20 9.97 -20.78
CA THR A 48 -1.12 11.33 -20.24
C THR A 48 0.18 11.98 -20.71
N GLU A 49 0.09 13.14 -21.34
CA GLU A 49 1.23 13.90 -21.82
C GLU A 49 1.78 14.83 -20.74
N LEU A 50 3.09 14.76 -20.47
CA LEU A 50 3.79 15.69 -19.60
C LEU A 50 4.88 16.40 -20.42
N ARG A 51 4.66 17.67 -20.72
CA ARG A 51 5.50 18.48 -21.62
C ARG A 51 6.42 19.42 -20.86
N THR A 52 5.98 19.91 -19.70
CA THR A 52 6.70 20.87 -18.86
C THR A 52 7.12 20.25 -17.52
N LYS A 53 7.94 20.97 -16.75
CA LYS A 53 8.27 20.56 -15.38
C LYS A 53 7.02 20.63 -14.50
N GLU A 54 6.22 21.67 -14.69
CA GLU A 54 4.96 21.92 -14.00
C GLU A 54 3.95 20.79 -14.24
N ASP A 55 3.88 20.24 -15.46
CA ASP A 55 3.04 19.07 -15.75
C ASP A 55 3.45 17.86 -14.92
N ILE A 56 4.76 17.58 -14.83
CA ILE A 56 5.30 16.45 -14.05
C ILE A 56 5.00 16.67 -12.57
N GLU A 57 5.20 17.89 -12.07
CA GLU A 57 4.92 18.23 -10.69
C GLU A 57 3.45 18.06 -10.32
N SER A 58 2.55 18.61 -11.12
CA SER A 58 1.10 18.48 -10.96
C SER A 58 0.67 17.02 -11.05
N PHE A 59 1.23 16.25 -11.98
CA PHE A 59 0.97 14.83 -12.10
C PHE A 59 1.38 14.07 -10.83
N LEU A 60 2.57 14.32 -10.30
CA LEU A 60 3.06 13.68 -9.07
C LEU A 60 2.24 14.08 -7.82
N GLU A 61 1.74 15.31 -7.76
CA GLU A 61 0.82 15.76 -6.70
C GLU A 61 -0.54 15.07 -6.80
N ASN A 62 -1.09 14.95 -8.00
CA ASN A 62 -2.33 14.21 -8.27
C ASN A 62 -2.17 12.71 -7.97
N LEU A 63 -0.98 12.16 -8.23
CA LEU A 63 -0.65 10.78 -7.91
C LEU A 63 -0.63 10.52 -6.40
N LYS A 64 -0.04 11.43 -5.62
CA LYS A 64 -0.03 11.35 -4.15
C LYS A 64 -1.42 11.57 -3.56
N SER A 65 -2.18 12.52 -4.09
CA SER A 65 -3.55 12.76 -3.65
C SER A 65 -4.54 11.70 -4.12
N SER A 66 -4.16 10.78 -5.00
CA SER A 66 -4.98 9.62 -5.37
C SER A 66 -4.53 8.30 -4.71
N THR A 67 -3.51 8.34 -3.86
CA THR A 67 -2.96 7.17 -3.18
C THR A 67 -3.39 7.13 -1.72
N ALA A 68 -4.06 6.05 -1.32
CA ALA A 68 -4.43 5.83 0.07
C ALA A 68 -3.25 5.21 0.83
N VAL A 69 -3.15 5.50 2.13
CA VAL A 69 -2.20 4.83 3.03
C VAL A 69 -2.99 4.06 4.08
N MET A 70 -2.71 2.76 4.19
CA MET A 70 -3.29 1.88 5.19
C MET A 70 -2.22 1.41 6.17
N TYR A 71 -2.55 1.45 7.45
CA TYR A 71 -1.80 0.86 8.54
C TYR A 71 -2.61 -0.31 9.10
N PHE A 72 -1.96 -1.42 9.41
CA PHE A 72 -2.59 -2.57 10.06
C PHE A 72 -1.73 -3.07 11.22
N ASP A 73 -2.38 -3.68 12.21
CA ASP A 73 -1.76 -4.39 13.31
C ASP A 73 -2.71 -5.44 13.87
N GLY A 74 -2.17 -6.58 14.29
CA GLY A 74 -2.89 -7.66 14.97
C GLY A 74 -2.32 -7.93 16.36
N ALA A 75 -3.19 -8.03 17.36
CA ALA A 75 -2.82 -8.37 18.73
C ALA A 75 -3.51 -9.65 19.18
N SER A 76 -2.83 -10.42 20.04
CA SER A 76 -3.40 -11.60 20.69
C SER A 76 -2.98 -11.67 22.16
N ALA A 77 -3.97 -11.71 23.06
CA ALA A 77 -3.79 -11.90 24.50
C ALA A 77 -3.62 -13.40 24.80
N GLY A 78 -2.38 -13.88 24.69
CA GLY A 78 -2.01 -15.30 24.60
C GLY A 78 -1.76 -15.73 23.15
N ASN A 79 -0.91 -16.72 22.88
CA ASN A 79 -0.51 -17.07 21.51
C ASN A 79 -0.60 -18.59 21.26
N PRO A 80 -1.79 -19.14 20.94
CA PRO A 80 -3.04 -18.46 20.60
C PRO A 80 -3.89 -18.01 21.80
N GLY A 81 -4.63 -16.90 21.63
CA GLY A 81 -5.43 -16.28 22.68
C GLY A 81 -6.51 -15.36 22.10
N ARG A 82 -7.20 -14.59 22.96
CA ARG A 82 -8.22 -13.62 22.50
C ARG A 82 -7.53 -12.54 21.67
N ALA A 83 -7.97 -12.36 20.45
CA ALA A 83 -7.28 -11.57 19.45
C ALA A 83 -8.13 -10.42 18.91
N GLY A 84 -7.45 -9.34 18.55
CA GLY A 84 -8.03 -8.11 18.05
C GLY A 84 -7.20 -7.56 16.90
N ILE A 85 -7.85 -6.83 16.00
CA ILE A 85 -7.23 -6.19 14.85
C ILE A 85 -7.45 -4.68 14.88
N GLY A 86 -6.44 -3.95 14.42
CA GLY A 86 -6.43 -2.49 14.36
C GLY A 86 -6.00 -2.04 12.97
N ILE A 87 -6.82 -1.18 12.35
CA ILE A 87 -6.57 -0.70 10.98
C ILE A 87 -6.82 0.80 10.92
N VAL A 88 -5.96 1.53 10.22
CA VAL A 88 -6.12 2.94 9.92
C VAL A 88 -5.94 3.17 8.43
N ILE A 89 -6.97 3.65 7.74
CA ILE A 89 -6.89 4.01 6.31
C ILE A 89 -6.97 5.53 6.20
N ILE A 90 -5.99 6.12 5.53
CA ILE A 90 -5.88 7.54 5.25
C ILE A 90 -6.18 7.74 3.77
N LEU A 91 -7.22 8.53 3.50
CA LEU A 91 -7.66 8.98 2.20
C LEU A 91 -7.53 10.51 2.13
N PRO A 92 -7.59 11.12 0.94
CA PRO A 92 -7.71 12.56 0.81
C PRO A 92 -8.91 13.08 1.61
N GLY A 93 -8.66 13.96 2.58
CA GLY A 93 -9.71 14.56 3.41
C GLY A 93 -10.45 13.62 4.37
N LYS A 94 -10.10 12.32 4.43
CA LYS A 94 -10.81 11.34 5.27
C LYS A 94 -9.88 10.33 5.92
N LYS A 95 -10.18 9.98 7.18
CA LYS A 95 -9.47 8.94 7.92
C LYS A 95 -10.46 7.95 8.49
N ILE A 96 -10.24 6.67 8.22
CA ILE A 96 -11.05 5.55 8.70
C ILE A 96 -10.23 4.76 9.72
N LYS A 97 -10.88 4.33 10.80
CA LYS A 97 -10.27 3.54 11.88
C LYS A 97 -11.14 2.34 12.16
N ILE A 98 -10.54 1.16 12.26
CA ILE A 98 -11.22 -0.09 12.60
C ILE A 98 -10.52 -0.68 13.82
N SER A 99 -11.31 -1.12 14.80
CA SER A 99 -10.89 -1.89 15.96
C SER A 99 -11.91 -2.99 16.14
N LYS A 100 -11.49 -4.26 16.03
CA LYS A 100 -12.42 -5.39 15.95
C LYS A 100 -11.84 -6.62 16.64
N CYS A 101 -12.64 -7.25 17.52
CA CYS A 101 -12.32 -8.54 18.11
C CYS A 101 -12.53 -9.63 17.05
N ILE A 102 -11.59 -10.57 16.96
CA ILE A 102 -11.58 -11.65 15.95
C ILE A 102 -11.62 -13.05 16.58
N GLY A 103 -12.01 -13.15 17.84
CA GLY A 103 -12.07 -14.41 18.59
C GLY A 103 -10.69 -14.90 18.99
N LYS A 104 -10.45 -16.21 18.93
CA LYS A 104 -9.15 -16.81 19.28
C LYS A 104 -8.25 -16.90 18.04
N ALA A 105 -7.03 -16.37 18.12
CA ALA A 105 -6.03 -16.47 17.07
C ALA A 105 -4.61 -16.46 17.65
N THR A 106 -3.62 -16.85 16.87
CA THR A 106 -2.21 -16.52 17.13
C THR A 106 -1.92 -15.07 16.73
N SER A 107 -0.79 -14.52 17.19
CA SER A 107 -0.37 -13.17 16.78
C SER A 107 -0.20 -13.06 15.26
N ASN A 108 0.42 -14.06 14.62
CA ASN A 108 0.60 -14.05 13.15
C ASN A 108 -0.73 -14.14 12.39
N GLU A 109 -1.68 -14.96 12.87
CA GLU A 109 -3.03 -15.02 12.29
C GLU A 109 -3.78 -13.70 12.48
N ALA A 110 -3.62 -13.02 13.62
CA ALA A 110 -4.23 -11.73 13.89
C ALA A 110 -3.70 -10.64 12.94
N GLU A 111 -2.38 -10.60 12.71
CA GLU A 111 -1.74 -9.67 11.77
C GLU A 111 -2.24 -9.86 10.33
N TYR A 112 -2.31 -11.13 9.87
CA TYR A 112 -2.89 -11.43 8.56
C TYR A 112 -4.36 -11.02 8.45
N LYS A 113 -5.16 -11.29 9.49
CA LYS A 113 -6.57 -10.90 9.51
C LYS A 113 -6.75 -9.38 9.51
N ALA A 114 -5.88 -8.64 10.20
CA ALA A 114 -5.86 -7.18 10.16
C ALA A 114 -5.56 -6.67 8.75
N LEU A 115 -4.56 -7.24 8.08
CA LEU A 115 -4.24 -6.93 6.70
C LEU A 115 -5.42 -7.21 5.76
N ILE A 116 -6.01 -8.41 5.83
CA ILE A 116 -7.14 -8.82 4.97
C ILE A 116 -8.35 -7.89 5.14
N GLU A 117 -8.74 -7.61 6.39
CA GLU A 117 -9.87 -6.71 6.67
C GLU A 117 -9.59 -5.29 6.16
N GLY A 118 -8.35 -4.82 6.31
CA GLY A 118 -7.92 -3.54 5.77
C GLY A 118 -8.02 -3.47 4.25
N LEU A 119 -7.52 -4.50 3.54
CA LEU A 119 -7.61 -4.60 2.08
C LEU A 119 -9.05 -4.68 1.59
N ARG A 120 -9.91 -5.46 2.28
CA ARG A 120 -11.35 -5.49 1.99
C ARG A 120 -11.96 -4.11 2.14
N LYS A 121 -11.64 -3.38 3.22
CA LYS A 121 -12.16 -2.04 3.42
C LYS A 121 -11.66 -1.05 2.37
N ALA A 122 -10.38 -1.10 2.01
CA ALA A 122 -9.83 -0.27 0.94
C ALA A 122 -10.52 -0.54 -0.40
N LYS A 123 -10.80 -1.82 -0.71
CA LYS A 123 -11.58 -2.23 -1.88
C LYS A 123 -13.02 -1.68 -1.86
N GLU A 124 -13.72 -1.79 -0.74
CA GLU A 124 -15.07 -1.21 -0.56
C GLU A 124 -15.10 0.31 -0.78
N LEU A 125 -14.00 0.99 -0.43
CA LEU A 125 -13.84 2.44 -0.60
C LEU A 125 -13.44 2.83 -2.03
N GLY A 126 -13.32 1.88 -2.95
CA GLY A 126 -12.91 2.12 -4.33
C GLY A 126 -11.43 2.50 -4.49
N VAL A 127 -10.59 2.25 -3.49
CA VAL A 127 -9.16 2.60 -3.55
C VAL A 127 -8.47 1.74 -4.62
N LYS A 128 -7.83 2.40 -5.58
CA LYS A 128 -7.06 1.73 -6.65
C LYS A 128 -5.56 1.74 -6.46
N ASN A 129 -5.03 2.72 -5.72
CA ASN A 129 -3.61 2.83 -5.39
C ASN A 129 -3.45 2.84 -3.87
N LEU A 130 -2.70 1.87 -3.33
CA LEU A 130 -2.63 1.64 -1.89
C LEU A 130 -1.20 1.40 -1.41
N VAL A 131 -0.77 2.18 -0.43
CA VAL A 131 0.42 1.88 0.39
C VAL A 131 -0.04 1.20 1.66
N VAL A 132 0.47 0.00 1.91
CA VAL A 132 0.19 -0.82 3.08
C VAL A 132 1.40 -0.83 4.00
N ARG A 133 1.19 -0.41 5.25
CA ARG A 133 2.21 -0.31 6.28
C ARG A 133 1.86 -1.21 7.47
N GLY A 134 2.85 -1.94 7.94
CA GLY A 134 2.78 -2.72 9.17
C GLY A 134 4.17 -2.97 9.73
N ASP A 135 4.27 -3.31 11.00
CA ASP A 135 5.53 -3.62 11.69
C ASP A 135 5.84 -5.13 11.75
N SER A 136 4.87 -5.98 11.39
CA SER A 136 5.05 -7.43 11.27
C SER A 136 6.03 -7.82 10.16
N GLN A 137 7.28 -8.14 10.54
CA GLN A 137 8.31 -8.60 9.60
C GLN A 137 7.88 -9.84 8.82
N LEU A 138 7.21 -10.80 9.49
CA LEU A 138 6.80 -12.06 8.89
C LEU A 138 5.74 -11.83 7.82
N VAL A 139 4.66 -11.12 8.15
CA VAL A 139 3.55 -10.88 7.21
C VAL A 139 4.04 -10.07 6.02
N ILE A 140 4.74 -8.96 6.25
CA ILE A 140 5.26 -8.11 5.17
C ILE A 140 6.21 -8.90 4.25
N ASN A 141 7.14 -9.70 4.80
CA ASN A 141 8.05 -10.48 3.96
C ASN A 141 7.36 -11.62 3.22
N GLN A 142 6.33 -12.23 3.79
CA GLN A 142 5.58 -13.28 3.10
C GLN A 142 4.76 -12.70 1.94
N VAL A 143 3.99 -11.63 2.17
CA VAL A 143 3.18 -11.01 1.10
C VAL A 143 4.05 -10.39 0.01
N THR A 144 5.27 -9.94 0.32
CA THR A 144 6.24 -9.48 -0.68
C THR A 144 7.08 -10.60 -1.31
N GLY A 145 6.81 -11.87 -0.99
CA GLY A 145 7.49 -13.03 -1.59
C GLY A 145 8.92 -13.28 -1.09
N LYS A 146 9.43 -12.45 -0.16
CA LYS A 146 10.77 -12.62 0.43
C LYS A 146 10.84 -13.87 1.29
N TYR A 147 9.77 -14.20 2.00
CA TYR A 147 9.66 -15.40 2.83
C TYR A 147 8.62 -16.37 2.28
N ARG A 148 8.93 -17.67 2.32
CA ARG A 148 7.96 -18.72 1.99
C ARG A 148 6.91 -18.86 3.10
N VAL A 149 5.67 -19.13 2.71
CA VAL A 149 4.59 -19.46 3.64
C VAL A 149 4.51 -20.97 3.80
N LYS A 150 5.01 -21.50 4.93
CA LYS A 150 5.06 -22.95 5.20
C LYS A 150 3.89 -23.47 6.02
N ASN A 151 3.27 -22.62 6.84
CA ASN A 151 2.15 -23.00 7.70
C ASN A 151 0.86 -22.97 6.87
N GLU A 152 0.13 -24.08 6.80
CA GLU A 152 -1.08 -24.19 5.96
C GLU A 152 -2.16 -23.17 6.35
N ARG A 153 -2.39 -22.88 7.64
CA ARG A 153 -3.36 -21.84 8.05
C ARG A 153 -2.96 -20.45 7.56
N LEU A 154 -1.66 -20.13 7.61
CA LEU A 154 -1.17 -18.87 7.07
C LEU A 154 -1.19 -18.85 5.54
N LYS A 155 -1.10 -20.00 4.88
CA LYS A 155 -1.19 -20.12 3.42
C LYS A 155 -2.58 -19.75 2.92
N ASP A 156 -3.64 -20.16 3.62
CA ASP A 156 -5.01 -19.76 3.31
C ASP A 156 -5.21 -18.24 3.47
N LEU A 157 -4.65 -17.64 4.52
CA LEU A 157 -4.69 -16.20 4.73
C LEU A 157 -3.86 -15.44 3.68
N TYR A 158 -2.68 -15.96 3.34
CA TYR A 158 -1.84 -15.43 2.27
C TYR A 158 -2.56 -15.44 0.92
N ASN A 159 -3.22 -16.55 0.57
CA ASN A 159 -3.97 -16.65 -0.67
C ASN A 159 -5.11 -15.63 -0.72
N GLN A 160 -5.82 -15.40 0.39
CA GLN A 160 -6.82 -14.33 0.46
C GLN A 160 -6.23 -12.94 0.23
N VAL A 161 -5.05 -12.64 0.76
CA VAL A 161 -4.33 -11.39 0.47
C VAL A 161 -4.03 -11.29 -1.03
N LYS A 162 -3.50 -12.36 -1.64
CA LYS A 162 -3.19 -12.39 -3.08
C LYS A 162 -4.40 -12.23 -3.98
N GLU A 163 -5.55 -12.78 -3.60
CA GLU A 163 -6.79 -12.54 -4.34
C GLU A 163 -7.28 -11.09 -4.19
N LEU A 164 -7.13 -10.47 -3.02
CA LEU A 164 -7.50 -9.06 -2.81
C LEU A 164 -6.58 -8.09 -3.56
N GLU A 165 -5.28 -8.40 -3.66
CA GLU A 165 -4.29 -7.60 -4.39
C GLU A 165 -4.71 -7.33 -5.84
N LYS A 166 -5.36 -8.30 -6.50
CA LYS A 166 -5.81 -8.20 -7.90
C LYS A 166 -6.79 -7.05 -8.16
N PHE A 167 -7.42 -6.49 -7.12
CA PHE A 167 -8.34 -5.36 -7.28
C PHE A 167 -7.63 -4.01 -7.47
N PHE A 168 -6.41 -3.88 -6.94
CA PHE A 168 -5.66 -2.64 -6.92
C PHE A 168 -4.83 -2.52 -8.19
N ASN A 169 -4.82 -1.33 -8.79
CA ASN A 169 -3.92 -1.03 -9.91
C ASN A 169 -2.47 -1.00 -9.42
N SER A 170 -2.25 -0.46 -8.22
CA SER A 170 -0.96 -0.50 -7.54
C SER A 170 -1.13 -0.76 -6.06
N ILE A 171 -0.30 -1.66 -5.52
CA ILE A 171 -0.21 -1.92 -4.09
C ILE A 171 1.26 -2.06 -3.68
N TYR A 172 1.66 -1.30 -2.66
CA TYR A 172 3.01 -1.33 -2.13
C TYR A 172 3.00 -1.69 -0.65
N TYR A 173 3.85 -2.62 -0.26
CA TYR A 173 4.01 -3.03 1.13
C TYR A 173 5.30 -2.48 1.71
N GLU A 174 5.18 -1.83 2.86
CA GLU A 174 6.29 -1.24 3.59
C GLU A 174 6.30 -1.74 5.03
N LYS A 175 7.43 -2.30 5.45
CA LYS A 175 7.66 -2.55 6.88
C LYS A 175 8.06 -1.23 7.53
N ILE A 176 7.34 -0.85 8.58
CA ILE A 176 7.67 0.33 9.40
C ILE A 176 8.08 -0.07 10.82
N PRO A 177 8.82 0.79 11.56
CA PRO A 177 9.05 0.61 12.98
C PRO A 177 7.74 0.66 13.78
N ARG A 178 7.67 -0.08 14.90
CA ARG A 178 6.46 -0.15 15.74
C ARG A 178 6.06 1.21 16.30
N GLU A 179 7.03 2.10 16.54
CA GLU A 179 6.78 3.45 17.03
C GLU A 179 5.97 4.29 16.03
N TRP A 180 6.00 3.92 14.75
CA TRP A 180 5.25 4.58 13.68
C TRP A 180 3.88 3.92 13.44
N ASN A 181 3.68 2.68 13.95
CA ASN A 181 2.42 1.94 13.84
C ASN A 181 1.51 2.07 15.10
N LYS A 182 1.85 2.96 16.04
CA LYS A 182 1.18 3.12 17.35
C LYS A 182 -0.35 3.17 17.29
N LYS A 183 -0.93 3.76 16.24
CA LYS A 183 -2.39 3.89 16.17
C LYS A 183 -3.09 2.58 15.81
N ALA A 184 -2.54 1.80 14.89
CA ALA A 184 -3.07 0.48 14.57
C ALA A 184 -2.86 -0.46 15.77
N ASP A 185 -1.67 -0.45 16.38
CA ASP A 185 -1.34 -1.22 17.59
C ASP A 185 -2.27 -0.91 18.77
N TYR A 186 -2.60 0.35 19.01
CA TYR A 186 -3.58 0.71 20.03
C TYR A 186 -4.97 0.14 19.73
N LEU A 187 -5.40 0.19 18.46
CA LEU A 187 -6.72 -0.29 18.05
C LEU A 187 -6.83 -1.82 18.14
N SER A 188 -5.76 -2.54 17.82
CA SER A 188 -5.72 -4.01 17.91
C SER A 188 -5.78 -4.47 19.36
N LYS A 189 -4.94 -3.90 20.23
CA LYS A 189 -4.90 -4.19 21.68
C LYS A 189 -6.20 -3.81 22.38
N LYS A 190 -6.82 -2.69 22.00
CA LYS A 190 -8.14 -2.31 22.56
C LYS A 190 -9.19 -3.39 22.30
N ALA A 191 -9.10 -4.10 21.18
CA ALA A 191 -10.04 -5.15 20.80
C ALA A 191 -9.72 -6.53 21.40
N THR A 192 -8.60 -6.70 22.12
CA THR A 192 -8.29 -7.94 22.85
C THR A 192 -8.87 -7.95 24.27
N LEU A 193 -9.27 -6.79 24.79
CA LEU A 193 -9.86 -6.60 26.11
C LEU A 193 -11.31 -7.11 26.13
#